data_AF-R9XIB6-F1
#
_entry.id   AF-R9XIB6-F1
#
_cell.length_a   1.000
_cell.length_b   1.000
_cell.length_c   1.000
_cell.angle_alpha   90.00
_cell.angle_beta   90.00
_cell.angle_gamma   90.00
#
_symmetry.space_group_name_H-M   'P 1'
#
loop_
_entity.id
_entity.type
_entity.pdbx_description
1 polymer ?
#
loop_
_entity_poly.entity_id
_entity_poly.type
_entity_poly.pdbx_seq_one_letter_code
_entity_poly.pdbx_strand_id
1 'polypeptide(L)'
;MSHQTPRVDPAHVASTNHSVFRLIAKVVAQPKQDEITIQSPTTNREMVTLGSVRVSQLTKFKVEQWYEFVCRASDSGDVGFFVLDSVELPLPSGEELSVDGVVALQQLCSKFPEMY
;
A
#
# COMPACT_ATOMS: atom_id res chain seq x y z
N MET A 1 10.71 10.38 14.39
CA MET A 1 9.98 10.02 13.16
C MET A 1 10.34 11.04 12.07
N SER A 2 11.55 10.96 11.52
CA SER A 2 12.05 11.91 10.51
C SER A 2 12.63 11.21 9.27
N HIS A 3 12.15 9.99 8.98
CA HIS A 3 12.50 9.27 7.76
C HIS A 3 11.31 9.35 6.81
N GLN A 4 11.56 9.83 5.60
CA GLN A 4 10.60 9.94 4.51
C GLN A 4 9.87 8.61 4.32
N THR A 5 8.55 8.63 4.19
CA THR A 5 7.73 7.43 3.93
C THR A 5 7.04 7.57 2.57
N PRO A 6 7.76 7.38 1.45
CA PRO A 6 7.21 7.62 0.12
C PRO A 6 6.10 6.63 -0.21
N ARG A 7 5.19 7.02 -1.12
CA ARG A 7 4.24 6.09 -1.73
C ARG A 7 4.97 5.34 -2.83
N VAL A 8 5.03 4.02 -2.72
CA VAL A 8 5.78 3.16 -3.63
C VAL A 8 4.81 2.39 -4.52
N ASP A 9 5.23 2.08 -5.74
CA ASP A 9 4.52 1.16 -6.62
C ASP A 9 4.63 -0.28 -6.08
N PRO A 10 3.53 -1.04 -5.92
CA PRO A 10 3.55 -2.40 -5.40
C PRO A 10 4.50 -3.33 -6.18
N ALA A 11 4.73 -3.11 -7.48
CA ALA A 11 5.66 -3.89 -8.29
C ALA A 11 7.13 -3.69 -7.89
N HIS A 12 7.45 -2.58 -7.21
CA HIS A 12 8.79 -2.21 -6.80
C HIS A 12 9.02 -2.37 -5.29
N VAL A 13 8.07 -2.96 -4.55
CA VAL A 13 8.22 -3.16 -3.11
C VAL A 13 9.39 -4.09 -2.78
N ALA A 14 9.63 -5.12 -3.58
CA ALA A 14 10.75 -6.04 -3.36
C ALA A 14 12.13 -5.39 -3.61
N SER A 15 12.18 -4.30 -4.39
CA SER A 15 13.40 -3.59 -4.76
C SER A 15 13.52 -2.21 -4.10
N THR A 16 12.63 -1.89 -3.15
CA THR A 16 12.64 -0.61 -2.46
C THR A 16 13.83 -0.54 -1.49
N ASN A 17 14.56 0.58 -1.52
CA ASN A 17 15.60 0.87 -0.52
C ASN A 17 15.02 1.55 0.75
N HIS A 18 13.71 1.79 0.77
CA HIS A 18 13.04 2.42 1.90
C HIS A 18 12.65 1.37 2.94
N SER A 19 13.20 1.48 4.15
CA SER A 19 12.84 0.61 5.27
C SER A 19 11.35 0.72 5.65
N VAL A 20 10.78 1.92 5.48
CA VAL A 20 9.36 2.21 5.69
C VAL A 20 8.83 2.97 4.49
N PHE A 21 7.69 2.54 3.95
CA PHE A 21 7.03 3.12 2.79
C PHE A 21 5.51 3.08 2.96
N ARG A 22 4.78 3.64 2.01
CA ARG A 22 3.32 3.62 2.01
C ARG A 22 2.75 3.00 0.74
N LEU A 23 1.61 2.35 0.87
CA LEU A 23 0.81 1.82 -0.24
C LEU A 23 -0.62 2.33 -0.14
N ILE A 24 -1.18 2.76 -1.26
CA ILE A 24 -2.61 3.04 -1.39
C ILE A 24 -3.23 1.82 -2.06
N ALA A 25 -4.09 1.10 -1.34
CA ALA A 25 -4.63 -0.15 -1.82
C ALA A 25 -6.06 -0.40 -1.30
N LYS A 26 -6.81 -1.17 -2.06
CA LYS A 26 -8.15 -1.64 -1.73
C LYS A 26 -8.07 -2.99 -1.03
N VAL A 27 -8.74 -3.16 0.11
CA VAL A 27 -8.84 -4.47 0.77
C VAL A 27 -9.91 -5.29 0.04
N VAL A 28 -9.53 -6.46 -0.48
CA VAL A 28 -10.45 -7.37 -1.19
C VAL A 28 -10.79 -8.62 -0.39
N ALA A 29 -9.97 -8.98 0.61
CA ALA A 29 -10.31 -10.01 1.58
C ALA A 29 -9.51 -9.85 2.88
N GLN A 30 -10.06 -10.36 3.98
CA GLN A 30 -9.35 -10.55 5.26
C GLN A 30 -9.55 -12.00 5.72
N PRO A 31 -8.78 -12.97 5.17
CA PRO A 31 -8.96 -14.39 5.47
C PRO A 31 -8.63 -14.75 6.93
N LYS A 32 -7.73 -13.99 7.58
CA LYS A 32 -7.38 -14.15 8.99
C LYS A 32 -7.31 -12.80 9.68
N GLN A 33 -7.32 -12.81 11.01
CA GLN A 33 -7.30 -11.58 11.80
C GLN A 33 -6.04 -10.74 11.55
N ASP A 34 -4.91 -11.38 11.25
CA ASP A 34 -3.60 -10.77 11.02
C ASP A 34 -3.13 -10.85 9.57
N GLU A 35 -4.04 -11.14 8.63
CA GLU A 35 -3.73 -11.36 7.22
C GLU A 35 -4.81 -10.77 6.30
N ILE A 36 -4.42 -9.95 5.34
CA ILE A 36 -5.29 -9.35 4.33
C ILE A 36 -4.82 -9.66 2.90
N THR A 37 -5.76 -9.63 1.96
CA THR A 37 -5.50 -9.55 0.52
C THR A 37 -5.88 -8.16 0.05
N ILE A 38 -4.96 -7.48 -0.63
CA ILE A 38 -5.16 -6.12 -1.13
C ILE A 38 -4.92 -6.05 -2.63
N GLN A 39 -5.55 -5.08 -3.28
CA GLN A 39 -5.27 -4.70 -4.66
C GLN A 39 -4.72 -3.27 -4.69
N SER A 40 -3.57 -3.07 -5.35
CA SER A 40 -2.90 -1.77 -5.43
C SER A 40 -2.63 -1.37 -6.89
N PRO A 41 -2.86 -0.10 -7.27
CA PRO A 41 -2.44 0.43 -8.57
C PRO A 41 -0.93 0.30 -8.78
N THR A 42 -0.52 0.02 -10.01
CA THR A 42 0.88 -0.06 -10.45
C THR A 42 1.10 0.68 -11.77
N THR A 43 2.36 0.94 -12.14
CA THR A 43 2.80 1.73 -13.30
C THR A 43 2.21 1.32 -14.64
N ASN A 44 1.78 0.07 -14.81
CA ASN A 44 1.09 -0.39 -16.02
C ASN A 44 -0.41 -0.01 -16.06
N ARG A 45 -0.89 0.77 -15.08
CA ARG A 45 -2.30 1.18 -14.88
C ARG A 45 -3.25 0.02 -14.58
N GLU A 46 -2.71 -1.10 -14.12
CA GLU A 46 -3.50 -2.22 -13.62
C GLU A 46 -3.47 -2.27 -12.09
N MET A 47 -4.33 -3.12 -11.55
CA MET A 47 -4.35 -3.44 -10.12
C MET A 47 -3.60 -4.75 -9.91
N VAL A 48 -2.51 -4.71 -9.14
CA VAL A 48 -1.81 -5.92 -8.70
C VAL A 48 -2.44 -6.42 -7.40
N THR A 49 -2.72 -7.72 -7.34
CA THR A 49 -3.23 -8.39 -6.13
C THR A 49 -2.06 -8.88 -5.28
N LEU A 50 -2.03 -8.45 -4.02
CA LEU A 50 -1.06 -8.87 -3.02
C LEU A 50 -1.80 -9.71 -1.98
N GLY A 51 -1.55 -11.02 -2.00
CA GLY A 51 -2.12 -11.98 -1.06
C GLY A 51 -1.29 -12.11 0.21
N SER A 52 -1.94 -12.57 1.27
CA SER A 52 -1.29 -12.91 2.54
C SER A 52 -0.45 -11.79 3.17
N VAL A 53 -0.86 -10.53 2.98
CA VAL A 53 -0.20 -9.37 3.57
C VAL A 53 -0.46 -9.37 5.07
N ARG A 54 0.62 -9.42 5.86
CA ARG A 54 0.53 -9.46 7.32
C ARG A 54 0.38 -8.06 7.90
N VAL A 55 -0.49 -7.94 8.91
CA VAL A 55 -0.82 -6.67 9.58
C VAL A 55 -0.43 -6.74 11.07
N SER A 56 0.08 -5.64 11.61
CA SER A 56 0.55 -5.54 13.00
C SER A 56 -0.56 -5.53 14.03
N GLN A 57 -1.69 -4.91 13.69
CA GLN A 57 -2.84 -4.76 14.56
C GLN A 57 -3.91 -5.75 14.14
N LEU A 58 -4.61 -6.32 15.12
CA LEU A 58 -5.77 -7.18 14.92
C LEU A 58 -7.02 -6.38 14.48
N THR A 59 -6.82 -5.43 13.57
CA THR A 59 -7.81 -4.52 13.04
C THR A 59 -8.71 -5.27 12.07
N LYS A 60 -10.02 -5.04 12.17
CA LYS A 60 -10.98 -5.55 11.19
C LYS A 60 -11.11 -4.54 10.06
N PHE A 61 -10.68 -4.92 8.87
CA PHE A 61 -10.77 -4.11 7.67
C PHE A 61 -12.15 -4.24 7.02
N LYS A 62 -12.60 -3.16 6.38
CA LYS A 62 -13.78 -3.20 5.52
C LYS A 62 -13.35 -3.68 4.14
N VAL A 63 -13.94 -4.78 3.69
CA VAL A 63 -13.74 -5.30 2.34
C VAL A 63 -14.36 -4.31 1.34
N GLU A 64 -13.74 -4.19 0.17
CA GLU A 64 -14.02 -3.22 -0.88
C GLU A 64 -13.69 -1.75 -0.54
N GLN A 65 -13.03 -1.48 0.59
CA GLN A 65 -12.63 -0.13 0.98
C GLN A 65 -11.15 0.14 0.70
N TRP A 66 -10.84 1.40 0.36
CA TRP A 66 -9.47 1.88 0.17
C TRP A 66 -8.82 2.29 1.50
N TYR A 67 -7.53 2.02 1.60
CA TYR A 67 -6.70 2.38 2.73
C TYR A 67 -5.35 2.91 2.25
N GLU A 68 -4.76 3.82 3.02
CA GLU A 68 -3.31 4.05 2.98
C GLU A 68 -2.65 3.23 4.08
N PHE A 69 -1.76 2.33 3.67
CA PHE A 69 -0.99 1.46 4.55
C PHE A 69 0.40 2.04 4.78
N VAL A 70 0.84 2.07 6.03
CA VAL A 70 2.24 2.29 6.40
C VAL A 70 2.88 0.93 6.52
N CYS A 71 3.87 0.65 5.67
CA CYS A 71 4.49 -0.65 5.52
C CYS A 71 5.97 -0.60 5.91
N ARG A 72 6.48 -1.70 6.46
CA ARG A 72 7.90 -1.97 6.63
C ARG A 72 8.35 -3.02 5.62
N ALA A 73 9.45 -2.77 4.91
CA ALA A 73 10.06 -3.79 4.06
C ALA A 73 10.53 -4.98 4.91
N SER A 74 10.44 -6.21 4.38
CA SER A 74 11.01 -7.38 5.07
C SER A 74 12.54 -7.36 4.97
N ASP A 75 13.20 -7.58 6.10
CA ASP A 75 14.66 -7.69 6.17
C ASP A 75 15.15 -9.10 5.72
N SER A 76 14.22 -10.07 5.51
CA SER A 76 14.55 -11.49 5.28
C SER A 76 14.89 -11.87 3.83
N GLY A 77 14.82 -10.93 2.88
CA GLY A 77 15.02 -11.23 1.45
C GLY A 77 13.86 -11.98 0.78
N ASP A 78 12.81 -12.30 1.52
CA ASP A 78 11.54 -12.78 0.96
C ASP A 78 10.73 -11.63 0.36
N VAL A 79 9.94 -11.93 -0.68
CA VAL A 79 8.99 -10.98 -1.29
C VAL A 79 7.86 -10.72 -0.29
N GLY A 80 8.08 -9.77 0.62
CA GLY A 80 7.12 -9.47 1.66
C GLY A 80 7.36 -8.12 2.31
N PHE A 81 6.27 -7.53 2.78
CA PHE A 81 6.28 -6.37 3.66
C PHE A 81 5.26 -6.59 4.77
N PHE A 82 5.41 -5.81 5.83
CA PHE A 82 4.54 -5.88 6.99
C PHE A 82 3.81 -4.55 7.16
N VAL A 83 2.50 -4.59 7.27
CA VAL A 83 1.69 -3.39 7.51
C VAL A 83 1.77 -3.03 8.98
N LEU A 84 2.37 -1.87 9.27
CA LEU A 84 2.52 -1.33 10.62
C LEU A 84 1.30 -0.55 11.08
N ASP A 85 0.68 0.20 10.17
CA ASP A 85 -0.48 1.06 10.44
C ASP A 85 -1.32 1.24 9.17
N SER A 86 -2.56 1.67 9.33
CA SER A 86 -3.50 1.87 8.22
C SER A 86 -4.47 3.00 8.48
N VAL A 87 -4.74 3.80 7.46
CA VAL A 87 -5.75 4.87 7.47
C VAL A 87 -6.79 4.57 6.40
N GLU A 88 -8.06 4.46 6.78
CA GLU A 88 -9.16 4.33 5.82
C GLU A 88 -9.27 5.60 4.97
N LEU A 89 -9.43 5.44 3.65
CA LEU A 89 -9.63 6.51 2.69
C LEU A 89 -11.12 6.54 2.30
N PRO A 90 -11.98 7.25 3.05
CA PRO A 90 -13.40 7.30 2.74
C PRO A 90 -13.61 8.06 1.43
N LEU A 91 -14.40 7.46 0.54
CA LEU A 91 -14.88 8.09 -0.68
C LEU A 91 -16.37 8.42 -0.54
N PRO A 92 -16.86 9.51 -1.14
CA PRO A 92 -18.28 9.76 -1.26
C PRO A 92 -19.00 8.60 -1.98
N SER A 93 -20.29 8.44 -1.70
CA SER A 93 -21.09 7.37 -2.32
C SER A 93 -21.12 7.52 -3.85
N GLY A 94 -20.76 6.44 -4.55
CA GLY A 94 -20.73 6.39 -6.01
C GLY A 94 -19.44 6.94 -6.64
N GLU A 95 -18.47 7.37 -5.83
CA GLU A 95 -17.14 7.73 -6.32
C GLU A 95 -16.15 6.56 -6.20
N GLU A 96 -15.22 6.50 -7.14
CA GLU A 96 -14.11 5.55 -7.15
C GLU A 96 -12.77 6.28 -7.13
N LEU A 97 -11.77 5.66 -6.49
CA LEU A 97 -10.42 6.20 -6.50
C LEU A 97 -9.81 6.09 -7.90
N SER A 98 -9.29 7.20 -8.42
CA SER A 98 -8.60 7.20 -9.72
C SER A 98 -7.30 6.41 -9.65
N VAL A 99 -7.24 5.28 -10.36
CA VAL A 99 -6.02 4.46 -10.55
C VAL A 99 -4.89 5.31 -11.13
N ASP A 100 -5.17 6.08 -12.19
CA ASP A 100 -4.19 6.96 -12.82
C ASP A 100 -3.63 8.01 -11.86
N GLY A 101 -4.49 8.58 -11.00
CA GLY A 101 -4.06 9.54 -9.98
C GLY A 101 -3.09 8.93 -8.96
N VAL A 102 -3.36 7.71 -8.50
CA VAL A 102 -2.48 7.00 -7.56
C VAL A 102 -1.13 6.66 -8.22
N VAL A 103 -1.16 6.16 -9.46
CA VAL A 103 0.06 5.82 -10.21
C VAL A 103 0.90 7.07 -10.48
N ALA A 104 0.28 8.18 -10.87
CA ALA A 104 0.98 9.45 -11.05
C ALA A 104 1.64 9.93 -9.75
N LEU A 105 0.92 9.82 -8.62
CA LEU A 105 1.47 10.16 -7.30
C LEU A 105 2.69 9.31 -6.95
N GLN A 106 2.62 7.97 -7.12
CA GLN A 106 3.74 7.06 -6.88
C GLN A 106 4.97 7.45 -7.73
N GLN A 107 4.77 7.74 -9.02
CA GLN A 107 5.84 8.16 -9.91
C GLN A 107 6.46 9.50 -9.51
N LEU A 108 5.64 10.47 -9.08
CA LEU A 108 6.13 11.76 -8.61
C LEU A 108 6.93 11.60 -7.31
N CYS A 109 6.46 10.80 -6.35
CA CYS A 109 7.20 10.50 -5.12
C CYS A 109 8.56 9.85 -5.43
N SER A 110 8.62 8.99 -6.44
CA SER A 110 9.88 8.35 -6.87
C SER A 110 10.85 9.31 -7.55
N LYS A 111 10.33 10.24 -8.38
CA LYS A 111 11.15 11.20 -9.14
C LYS A 111 11.64 12.38 -8.31
N PHE A 112 10.88 12.79 -7.30
CA PHE A 112 11.15 13.98 -6.48
C PHE A 112 11.21 13.62 -4.98
N PRO A 113 12.20 12.81 -4.55
CA PRO A 113 12.32 12.36 -3.16
C PRO A 113 12.55 13.51 -2.17
N GLU A 114 13.04 14.66 -2.62
CA GLU A 114 13.24 15.86 -1.82
C GLU A 114 11.94 16.56 -1.37
N MET A 115 10.81 16.25 -2.02
CA MET A 115 9.50 16.84 -1.69
C MET A 115 8.73 16.06 -0.62
N TYR A 116 9.25 14.92 -0.15
CA TYR A 116 8.56 13.99 0.77
C TYR A 116 9.41 13.59 1.97
#